data_AF-A0A9P1FX05-F1
#
_entry.id   AF-A0A9P1FX05-F1
#
_cell.length_a   1.000
_cell.length_b   1.000
_cell.length_c   1.000
_cell.angle_alpha   90.00
_cell.angle_beta   90.00
_cell.angle_gamma   90.00
#
_symmetry.space_group_name_H-M   'P 1'
#
loop_
_entity.id
_entity.type
_entity.pdbx_description
1 polymer ?
#
loop_
_entity_poly.entity_id
_entity_poly.type
_entity_poly.pdbx_seq_one_letter_code
_entity_poly.pdbx_strand_id
1 'polypeptide(L)'
;MTFALGCRPISQDGKQGPVPSKPPLPSLVRAARQGPECLVPLSLAEQNDCNATLDIAFSWEQPVDPAKLTESLAKALSLFPCCAGRFVTRDVLVEPAAGVTLKQRRMCILCNNAGISFSNSHYNGKRPSVIGPMTGLFDRAVGTTAKVDGCGGPLLRVKLLNCQDGQILALSFSQGLADVKAIGLFVEAWGKYHCGEEPSHSSDNSRTILEGAVNNGFPKLDPCFTYLHRREPSSSTMSAAKAAAAAAERLGVTTFLLKWEELNRLGETFSRKLRGRRLIFDSESLSHDEVAFAIVVESLGRAVSASVWLDYRATFAYDRMFGHVRGVADVDLPSDALKAASVIRKKLQIARENPDFWCWKAQQSKSCPVVPSSEIIFCSWLEAADLKAFSFGSTPSGAGLGCSFWHWWAHTPEARLRSGGGGAVGANGRGCPSLVVLLPHEDGVQVQAGQFQEASQNCGCSRANPWQLYRHSCHRVRRQSFVQSTIALSIIHS
;
A
#
# COMPACT_ATOMS: atom_id res chain seq x y z
N MET A 1 -3.92 -32.09 25.88
CA MET A 1 -5.06 -32.33 24.96
C MET A 1 -4.70 -31.70 23.63
N THR A 2 -4.41 -32.53 22.63
CA THR A 2 -3.92 -32.13 21.31
C THR A 2 -5.11 -32.18 20.35
N PHE A 3 -5.58 -31.04 19.88
CA PHE A 3 -6.67 -30.99 18.88
C PHE A 3 -6.07 -31.17 17.49
N ALA A 4 -6.43 -32.27 16.81
CA ALA A 4 -6.11 -32.51 15.41
C ALA A 4 -7.22 -31.88 14.54
N LEU A 5 -6.94 -30.72 13.95
CA LEU A 5 -7.80 -30.12 12.92
C LEU A 5 -7.41 -30.71 11.56
N GLY A 6 -8.29 -31.52 10.99
CA GLY A 6 -8.12 -32.08 9.65
C GLY A 6 -8.34 -31.01 8.58
N CYS A 7 -7.26 -30.58 7.92
CA CYS A 7 -7.32 -29.75 6.72
C CYS A 7 -7.30 -30.64 5.47
N ARG A 8 -8.36 -30.60 4.65
CA ARG A 8 -8.30 -31.11 3.28
C ARG A 8 -7.64 -30.05 2.38
N PRO A 9 -6.59 -30.38 1.60
CA PRO A 9 -6.11 -29.48 0.56
C PRO A 9 -7.18 -29.32 -0.51
N ILE A 10 -7.50 -28.08 -0.88
CA ILE A 10 -8.33 -27.76 -2.05
C ILE A 10 -7.48 -28.03 -3.28
N SER A 11 -7.80 -29.07 -4.05
CA SER A 11 -7.09 -29.38 -5.30
C SER A 11 -7.35 -28.27 -6.34
N GLN A 12 -6.33 -27.51 -6.71
CA GLN A 12 -6.37 -26.52 -7.81
C GLN A 12 -6.16 -27.19 -9.18
N ASP A 13 -6.96 -28.21 -9.52
CA ASP A 13 -6.86 -28.91 -10.83
C ASP A 13 -7.72 -28.28 -11.94
N GLY A 14 -8.18 -27.05 -11.75
CA GLY A 14 -8.82 -26.27 -12.82
C GLY A 14 -7.79 -25.40 -13.53
N LYS A 15 -7.36 -25.78 -14.74
CA LYS A 15 -6.65 -24.87 -15.66
C LYS A 15 -7.54 -23.65 -15.95
N GLN A 16 -7.43 -22.60 -15.15
CA GLN A 16 -8.10 -21.33 -15.41
C GLN A 16 -7.53 -20.75 -16.70
N GLY A 17 -8.39 -20.53 -17.69
CA GLY A 17 -8.01 -19.88 -18.94
C GLY A 17 -7.49 -18.46 -18.69
N PRO A 18 -6.60 -17.93 -19.54
CA PRO A 18 -6.07 -16.58 -19.37
C PRO A 18 -7.22 -15.55 -19.40
N VAL A 19 -7.21 -14.62 -18.45
CA VAL A 19 -8.12 -13.46 -18.43
C VAL A 19 -8.02 -12.73 -19.78
N PRO A 20 -9.14 -12.41 -20.45
CA PRO A 20 -9.13 -11.83 -21.79
C PRO A 20 -8.29 -10.55 -21.88
N SER A 21 -7.46 -10.47 -22.92
CA SER A 21 -6.35 -9.51 -23.05
C SER A 21 -6.69 -8.18 -23.71
N LYS A 22 -7.90 -8.02 -24.28
CA LYS A 22 -8.36 -6.73 -24.84
C LYS A 22 -9.70 -6.32 -24.23
N PRO A 23 -9.69 -5.48 -23.18
CA PRO A 23 -10.92 -4.92 -22.65
C PRO A 23 -11.56 -3.93 -23.64
N PRO A 24 -12.89 -3.70 -23.56
CA PRO A 24 -13.53 -2.57 -24.23
C PRO A 24 -12.82 -1.27 -23.84
N LEU A 25 -12.86 -0.26 -24.73
CA LEU A 25 -12.28 1.04 -24.42
C LEU A 25 -12.90 1.56 -23.12
N PRO A 26 -12.09 1.96 -22.12
CA PRO A 26 -12.62 2.41 -20.86
C PRO A 26 -13.49 3.65 -21.06
N SER A 27 -14.63 3.69 -20.39
CA SER A 27 -15.43 4.91 -20.29
C SER A 27 -14.68 5.92 -19.42
N LEU A 28 -14.85 7.20 -19.75
CA LEU A 28 -14.27 8.28 -18.96
C LEU A 28 -15.32 8.79 -17.99
N VAL A 29 -15.07 8.68 -16.69
CA VAL A 29 -15.96 9.16 -15.63
C VAL A 29 -15.44 10.49 -15.11
N ARG A 30 -16.26 11.53 -15.18
CA ARG A 30 -15.95 12.87 -14.68
C ARG A 30 -16.73 13.15 -13.40
N ALA A 31 -16.27 14.12 -12.62
CA ALA A 31 -17.00 14.63 -11.47
C ALA A 31 -18.37 15.16 -11.92
N ALA A 32 -19.42 14.81 -11.17
CA ALA A 32 -20.81 15.19 -11.46
C ALA A 32 -21.01 16.71 -11.38
N ARG A 33 -20.28 17.37 -10.48
CA ARG A 33 -20.15 18.82 -10.38
C ARG A 33 -18.70 19.21 -10.60
N GLN A 34 -18.45 20.05 -11.58
CA GLN A 34 -17.14 20.63 -11.84
C GLN A 34 -16.92 21.81 -10.91
N GLY A 35 -15.92 21.71 -10.04
CA GLY A 35 -15.39 22.85 -9.30
C GLY A 35 -14.51 23.74 -10.20
N PRO A 36 -14.10 24.93 -9.71
CA PRO A 36 -13.11 25.73 -10.42
C PRO A 36 -11.83 24.93 -10.63
N GLU A 37 -11.17 25.15 -11.77
CA GLU A 37 -9.85 24.56 -11.98
C GLU A 37 -8.89 25.06 -10.90
N CYS A 38 -8.23 24.14 -10.22
CA CYS A 38 -7.22 24.47 -9.22
C CYS A 38 -5.96 23.63 -9.38
N LEU A 39 -4.85 24.20 -8.94
CA LEU A 39 -3.55 23.53 -8.89
C LEU A 39 -3.29 23.14 -7.44
N VAL A 40 -3.10 21.85 -7.21
CA VAL A 40 -2.73 21.31 -5.89
C VAL A 40 -1.26 20.92 -5.94
N PRO A 41 -0.36 21.70 -5.29
CA PRO A 41 1.06 21.37 -5.27
C PRO A 41 1.29 20.07 -4.48
N LEU A 42 2.14 19.20 -5.02
CA LEU A 42 2.60 18.02 -4.29
C LEU A 42 3.72 18.40 -3.32
N SER A 43 3.73 17.77 -2.16
CA SER A 43 4.87 17.81 -1.25
C SER A 43 6.12 17.22 -1.91
N LEU A 44 7.30 17.48 -1.34
CA LEU A 44 8.55 16.86 -1.82
C LEU A 44 8.49 15.32 -1.77
N ALA A 45 7.86 14.76 -0.75
CA ALA A 45 7.74 13.30 -0.60
C ALA A 45 6.89 12.68 -1.73
N GLU A 46 5.73 13.29 -2.03
CA GLU A 46 4.80 12.82 -3.07
C GLU A 46 5.38 12.91 -4.49
N GLN A 47 6.23 13.91 -4.74
CA GLN A 47 6.88 14.09 -6.04
C GLN A 47 7.69 12.88 -6.47
N ASN A 48 8.37 12.25 -5.52
CA ASN A 48 9.16 11.06 -5.78
C ASN A 48 8.28 9.82 -6.07
N ASP A 49 6.99 9.87 -5.71
CA ASP A 49 6.02 8.76 -5.84
C ASP A 49 5.14 8.86 -7.10
N CYS A 50 5.29 9.92 -7.89
CA CYS A 50 4.47 10.14 -9.08
C CYS A 50 4.65 9.06 -10.17
N ASN A 51 5.79 8.35 -10.17
CA ASN A 51 6.11 7.29 -11.14
C ASN A 51 5.63 5.90 -10.70
N ALA A 52 5.21 5.76 -9.44
CA ALA A 52 4.82 4.49 -8.87
C ALA A 52 3.29 4.29 -8.97
N THR A 53 2.86 3.04 -9.04
CA THR A 53 1.44 2.67 -9.00
C THR A 53 1.13 1.86 -7.75
N LEU A 54 -0.04 2.10 -7.17
CA LEU A 54 -0.62 1.29 -6.10
C LEU A 54 -1.86 0.59 -6.65
N ASP A 55 -1.83 -0.73 -6.65
CA ASP A 55 -2.85 -1.58 -7.25
C ASP A 55 -3.54 -2.38 -6.14
N ILE A 56 -4.81 -2.07 -5.87
CA ILE A 56 -5.64 -2.67 -4.81
C ILE A 56 -6.97 -3.14 -5.39
N ALA A 57 -7.41 -4.34 -5.02
CA ALA A 57 -8.68 -4.89 -5.44
C ALA A 57 -9.52 -5.32 -4.25
N PHE A 58 -10.83 -5.25 -4.42
CA PHE A 58 -11.84 -5.69 -3.46
C PHE A 58 -12.78 -6.68 -4.14
N SER A 59 -13.21 -7.72 -3.42
CA SER A 59 -14.07 -8.78 -3.96
C SER A 59 -15.46 -8.73 -3.31
N TRP A 60 -16.53 -8.88 -4.10
CA TRP A 60 -17.92 -8.98 -3.64
C TRP A 60 -18.56 -10.25 -4.15
N GLU A 61 -19.34 -10.92 -3.30
CA GLU A 61 -20.15 -12.06 -3.71
C GLU A 61 -21.38 -11.61 -4.49
N GLN A 62 -21.99 -10.52 -4.03
CA GLN A 62 -23.17 -9.95 -4.68
C GLN A 62 -22.73 -8.94 -5.74
N PRO A 63 -23.29 -9.02 -6.96
CA PRO A 63 -22.97 -8.07 -8.00
C PRO A 63 -23.52 -6.69 -7.64
N VAL A 64 -22.68 -5.68 -7.80
CA VAL A 64 -22.99 -4.26 -7.77
C VAL A 64 -23.39 -3.81 -9.17
N ASP A 65 -24.42 -2.96 -9.27
CA ASP A 65 -24.85 -2.37 -10.54
C ASP A 65 -23.76 -1.42 -11.10
N PRO A 66 -23.15 -1.73 -12.27
CA PRO A 66 -22.11 -0.90 -12.86
C PRO A 66 -22.55 0.53 -13.19
N ALA A 67 -23.82 0.74 -13.56
CA ALA A 67 -24.34 2.06 -13.91
C ALA A 67 -24.43 2.94 -12.66
N LYS A 68 -25.08 2.42 -11.61
CA LYS A 68 -25.16 3.07 -10.30
C LYS A 68 -23.77 3.30 -9.69
N LEU A 69 -22.85 2.36 -9.85
CA LEU A 69 -21.46 2.49 -9.40
C LEU A 69 -20.72 3.63 -10.10
N THR A 70 -20.94 3.80 -11.41
CA THR A 70 -20.38 4.90 -12.21
C THR A 70 -20.99 6.26 -11.82
N GLU A 71 -22.31 6.30 -11.58
CA GLU A 71 -22.99 7.51 -11.13
C GLU A 71 -22.50 7.97 -9.75
N SER A 72 -22.41 7.04 -8.78
CA SER A 72 -21.90 7.36 -7.45
C SER A 72 -20.42 7.75 -7.47
N LEU A 73 -19.64 7.19 -8.40
CA LEU A 73 -18.24 7.56 -8.62
C LEU A 73 -18.13 9.02 -9.08
N ALA A 74 -18.97 9.44 -10.03
CA ALA A 74 -19.01 10.82 -10.48
C ALA A 74 -19.31 11.79 -9.31
N LYS A 75 -20.20 11.42 -8.39
CA LYS A 75 -20.49 12.22 -7.18
C LYS A 75 -19.28 12.25 -6.22
N ALA A 76 -18.62 11.11 -5.99
CA ALA A 76 -17.43 11.05 -5.15
C ALA A 76 -16.28 11.90 -5.71
N LEU A 77 -16.06 11.89 -7.03
CA LEU A 77 -15.03 12.70 -7.69
C LEU A 77 -15.23 14.20 -7.49
N SER A 78 -16.46 14.68 -7.24
CA SER A 78 -16.70 16.08 -6.88
C SER A 78 -16.15 16.44 -5.49
N LEU A 79 -16.08 15.48 -4.56
CA LEU A 79 -15.46 15.69 -3.25
C LEU A 79 -13.94 15.48 -3.25
N PHE A 80 -13.42 14.76 -4.25
CA PHE A 80 -12.00 14.40 -4.40
C PHE A 80 -11.48 14.82 -5.79
N PRO A 81 -11.43 16.14 -6.09
CA PRO A 81 -11.13 16.63 -7.43
C PRO A 81 -9.75 16.19 -7.94
N CYS A 82 -8.79 15.95 -7.04
CA CYS A 82 -7.47 15.41 -7.37
C CYS A 82 -7.52 14.07 -8.12
N CYS A 83 -8.50 13.20 -7.83
CA CYS A 83 -8.65 11.90 -8.50
C CYS A 83 -8.94 12.05 -10.00
N ALA A 84 -9.71 13.08 -10.38
CA ALA A 84 -10.06 13.37 -11.78
C ALA A 84 -9.06 14.33 -12.46
N GLY A 85 -8.01 14.76 -11.76
CA GLY A 85 -6.99 15.67 -12.26
C GLY A 85 -5.87 14.98 -13.06
N ARG A 86 -4.82 15.75 -13.38
CA ARG A 86 -3.61 15.29 -14.07
C ARG A 86 -2.36 15.87 -13.42
N PHE A 87 -1.26 15.12 -13.44
CA PHE A 87 0.02 15.72 -13.06
C PHE A 87 0.48 16.71 -14.12
N VAL A 88 0.95 17.87 -13.64
CA VAL A 88 1.56 18.94 -14.41
C VAL A 88 2.76 19.49 -13.63
N THR A 89 3.73 20.06 -14.33
CA THR A 89 4.81 20.81 -13.69
C THR A 89 4.52 22.30 -13.80
N ARG A 90 4.52 23.00 -12.67
CA ARG A 90 4.22 24.45 -12.59
C ARG A 90 5.12 25.11 -11.57
N ASP A 91 5.35 26.41 -11.76
CA ASP A 91 5.89 27.24 -10.71
C ASP A 91 4.76 27.63 -9.77
N VAL A 92 4.92 27.31 -8.48
CA VAL A 92 3.94 27.56 -7.44
C VAL A 92 4.61 28.29 -6.27
N LEU A 93 3.84 29.11 -5.57
CA LEU A 93 4.27 29.66 -4.29
C LEU A 93 4.07 28.57 -3.24
N VAL A 94 5.14 28.22 -2.55
CA VAL A 94 5.14 27.28 -1.43
C VAL A 94 5.78 27.95 -0.22
N GLU A 95 5.36 27.52 0.96
CA GLU A 95 5.92 27.97 2.23
C GLU A 95 6.73 26.82 2.85
N PRO A 96 7.97 26.57 2.38
CA PRO A 96 8.79 25.49 2.92
C PRO A 96 9.23 25.79 4.35
N ALA A 97 9.38 27.09 4.68
CA ALA A 97 9.69 27.56 6.01
C ALA A 97 8.63 28.55 6.54
N ALA A 98 8.33 28.53 7.84
CA ALA A 98 7.31 29.38 8.43
C ALA A 98 7.63 30.87 8.16
N GLY A 99 6.70 31.57 7.51
CA GLY A 99 6.84 32.96 7.09
C GLY A 99 7.68 33.16 5.81
N VAL A 100 8.17 32.10 5.16
CA VAL A 100 9.02 32.17 3.97
C VAL A 100 8.26 31.63 2.76
N THR A 101 7.74 32.53 1.93
CA THR A 101 7.12 32.16 0.65
C THR A 101 8.16 32.15 -0.47
N LEU A 102 8.29 31.03 -1.18
CA LEU A 102 9.20 30.88 -2.31
C LEU A 102 8.46 30.37 -3.54
N LYS A 103 8.77 30.95 -4.70
CA LYS A 103 8.35 30.42 -5.99
C LYS A 103 9.24 29.23 -6.35
N GLN A 104 8.66 28.04 -6.41
CA GLN A 104 9.36 26.81 -6.73
C GLN A 104 8.66 26.06 -7.85
N ARG A 105 9.44 25.46 -8.75
CA ARG A 105 8.93 24.54 -9.76
C ARG A 105 8.60 23.20 -9.10
N ARG A 106 7.31 22.86 -8.99
CA ARG A 106 6.84 21.61 -8.36
C ARG A 106 5.98 20.80 -9.32
N MET A 107 5.95 19.48 -9.11
CA MET A 107 4.84 18.67 -9.62
C MET A 107 3.56 19.08 -8.88
N CYS A 108 2.48 19.26 -9.62
CA CYS A 108 1.17 19.62 -9.12
C CYS A 108 0.12 18.69 -9.72
N ILE A 109 -1.03 18.59 -9.07
CA ILE A 109 -2.24 18.02 -9.66
C ILE A 109 -3.08 19.19 -10.19
N LEU A 110 -3.26 19.24 -11.51
CA LEU A 110 -4.25 20.10 -12.14
C LEU A 110 -5.62 19.44 -12.03
N CYS A 111 -6.48 19.99 -11.18
CA CYS A 111 -7.86 19.55 -10.97
C CYS A 111 -8.80 20.12 -12.04
N ASN A 112 -8.61 19.71 -13.29
CA ASN A 112 -9.39 20.17 -14.45
C ASN A 112 -10.56 19.24 -14.82
N ASN A 113 -10.95 18.33 -13.93
CA ASN A 113 -12.00 17.34 -14.18
C ASN A 113 -11.81 16.55 -15.49
N ALA A 114 -10.57 16.26 -15.89
CA ALA A 114 -10.26 15.47 -17.07
C ALA A 114 -10.77 14.01 -16.97
N GLY A 115 -11.26 13.61 -15.80
CA GLY A 115 -11.94 12.34 -15.55
C GLY A 115 -10.99 11.17 -15.32
N ILE A 116 -11.54 10.05 -14.89
CA ILE A 116 -10.84 8.80 -14.63
C ILE A 116 -11.26 7.72 -15.61
N SER A 117 -10.39 6.74 -15.81
CA SER A 117 -10.69 5.55 -16.63
C SER A 117 -11.55 4.59 -15.82
N PHE A 118 -12.70 4.18 -16.34
CA PHE A 118 -13.55 3.13 -15.79
C PHE A 118 -13.78 2.05 -16.85
N SER A 119 -13.44 0.80 -16.56
CA SER A 119 -13.71 -0.32 -17.44
C SER A 119 -14.62 -1.34 -16.75
N ASN A 120 -15.62 -1.83 -17.48
CA ASN A 120 -16.48 -2.90 -17.03
C ASN A 120 -16.25 -4.11 -17.94
N SER A 121 -15.89 -5.25 -17.37
CA SER A 121 -15.51 -6.44 -18.13
C SER A 121 -16.15 -7.70 -17.55
N HIS A 122 -16.27 -8.74 -18.37
CA HIS A 122 -16.81 -10.04 -17.97
C HIS A 122 -15.74 -11.13 -18.06
N TYR A 123 -15.74 -12.02 -17.08
CA TYR A 123 -14.92 -13.21 -17.02
C TYR A 123 -15.82 -14.43 -16.83
N ASN A 124 -15.75 -15.38 -17.78
CA ASN A 124 -16.60 -16.57 -17.81
C ASN A 124 -16.13 -17.67 -16.83
N GLY A 125 -15.65 -17.29 -15.66
CA GLY A 125 -15.18 -18.20 -14.62
C GLY A 125 -15.47 -17.65 -13.22
N LYS A 126 -15.01 -18.40 -12.22
CA LYS A 126 -15.05 -17.96 -10.81
C LYS A 126 -14.16 -16.75 -10.58
N ARG A 127 -14.54 -15.91 -9.63
CA ARG A 127 -13.73 -14.78 -9.17
C ARG A 127 -12.31 -15.25 -8.82
N PRO A 128 -11.27 -14.55 -9.33
CA PRO A 128 -9.92 -14.70 -8.78
C PRO A 128 -9.89 -14.43 -7.27
N SER A 129 -9.13 -15.24 -6.54
CA SER A 129 -8.92 -15.03 -5.11
C SER A 129 -8.24 -13.68 -4.86
N VAL A 130 -8.74 -12.93 -3.87
CA VAL A 130 -8.06 -11.75 -3.31
C VAL A 130 -7.05 -12.12 -2.23
N ILE A 131 -7.05 -13.38 -1.78
CA ILE A 131 -5.99 -13.98 -0.98
C ILE A 131 -4.79 -14.23 -1.89
N GLY A 132 -3.78 -13.38 -1.74
CA GLY A 132 -2.51 -13.45 -2.46
C GLY A 132 -2.33 -12.34 -3.49
N PRO A 133 -1.17 -12.32 -4.19
CA PRO A 133 -0.92 -11.37 -5.26
C PRO A 133 -1.83 -11.60 -6.48
N MET A 134 -2.44 -10.53 -6.97
CA MET A 134 -3.35 -10.59 -8.12
C MET A 134 -2.65 -10.21 -9.44
N THR A 135 -2.78 -11.06 -10.46
CA THR A 135 -2.20 -10.82 -11.81
C THR A 135 -3.28 -10.44 -12.82
N GLY A 136 -2.92 -9.60 -13.81
CA GLY A 136 -3.74 -9.35 -15.00
C GLY A 136 -5.06 -8.58 -14.78
N LEU A 137 -5.40 -8.24 -13.53
CA LEU A 137 -6.66 -7.56 -13.23
C LEU A 137 -6.59 -6.04 -13.49
N PHE A 138 -5.48 -5.39 -13.13
CA PHE A 138 -5.41 -3.93 -13.04
C PHE A 138 -5.17 -3.23 -14.39
N ASP A 139 -6.01 -2.26 -14.71
CA ASP A 139 -5.72 -1.26 -15.73
C ASP A 139 -4.77 -0.22 -15.10
N ARG A 140 -3.46 -0.47 -15.18
CA ARG A 140 -2.46 0.28 -14.40
C ARG A 140 -2.45 1.77 -14.74
N ALA A 141 -2.35 2.62 -13.71
CA ALA A 141 -2.16 4.08 -13.81
C ALA A 141 -0.75 4.45 -14.29
N VAL A 142 -0.38 3.97 -15.48
CA VAL A 142 0.90 4.27 -16.15
C VAL A 142 0.76 5.52 -17.04
N GLY A 143 1.89 6.18 -17.29
CA GLY A 143 1.96 7.39 -18.11
C GLY A 143 1.35 8.61 -17.43
N THR A 144 1.26 8.61 -16.10
CA THR A 144 0.73 9.70 -15.28
C THR A 144 1.67 10.89 -15.19
N THR A 145 2.96 10.71 -15.47
CA THR A 145 3.96 11.78 -15.45
C THR A 145 3.61 12.93 -16.38
N ALA A 146 3.82 14.15 -15.88
CA ALA A 146 3.73 15.35 -16.69
C ALA A 146 4.73 15.28 -17.86
N LYS A 147 4.26 15.62 -19.06
CA LYS A 147 5.13 15.84 -20.23
C LYS A 147 5.52 17.31 -20.27
N VAL A 148 6.62 17.64 -20.95
CA VAL A 148 7.17 19.02 -21.02
C VAL A 148 6.09 20.02 -21.41
N ASP A 149 5.21 19.67 -22.36
CA ASP A 149 4.15 20.54 -22.88
C ASP A 149 2.73 19.96 -22.69
N GLY A 150 2.56 18.99 -21.79
CA GLY A 150 1.30 18.25 -21.71
C GLY A 150 0.96 17.69 -20.34
N CYS A 151 -0.33 17.46 -20.13
CA CYS A 151 -0.82 16.73 -18.97
C CYS A 151 -0.44 15.24 -19.07
N GLY A 152 -0.18 14.61 -17.93
CA GLY A 152 -0.06 13.16 -17.85
C GLY A 152 -1.38 12.43 -18.15
N GLY A 153 -1.38 11.10 -18.00
CA GLY A 153 -2.58 10.26 -18.04
C GLY A 153 -3.42 10.33 -16.75
N PRO A 154 -4.56 9.62 -16.69
CA PRO A 154 -5.42 9.55 -15.50
C PRO A 154 -4.65 9.04 -14.28
N LEU A 155 -4.80 9.74 -13.16
CA LEU A 155 -4.14 9.41 -11.88
C LEU A 155 -4.80 8.25 -11.14
N LEU A 156 -6.08 8.00 -11.44
CA LEU A 156 -6.86 6.87 -10.98
C LEU A 156 -7.45 6.12 -12.18
N ARG A 157 -7.42 4.80 -12.12
CA ARG A 157 -8.11 3.91 -13.05
C ARG A 157 -8.86 2.85 -12.25
N VAL A 158 -10.06 2.56 -12.71
CA VAL A 158 -11.00 1.64 -12.06
C VAL A 158 -11.41 0.58 -13.06
N LYS A 159 -11.44 -0.67 -12.60
CA LYS A 159 -11.99 -1.79 -13.36
C LYS A 159 -12.94 -2.59 -12.50
N LEU A 160 -14.15 -2.79 -13.02
CA LEU A 160 -15.10 -3.76 -12.51
C LEU A 160 -15.01 -5.05 -13.35
N LEU A 161 -14.74 -6.17 -12.70
CA LEU A 161 -14.71 -7.49 -13.31
C LEU A 161 -15.90 -8.32 -12.81
N ASN A 162 -16.84 -8.60 -13.70
CA ASN A 162 -17.96 -9.50 -13.43
C ASN A 162 -17.53 -10.95 -13.65
N CYS A 163 -17.80 -11.80 -12.67
CA CYS A 163 -17.50 -13.23 -12.69
C CYS A 163 -18.80 -14.02 -12.48
N GLN A 164 -18.74 -15.34 -12.61
CA GLN A 164 -19.92 -16.21 -12.43
C GLN A 164 -20.49 -16.20 -11.00
N ASP A 165 -19.62 -16.01 -10.01
CA ASP A 165 -19.93 -16.11 -8.59
C ASP A 165 -19.68 -14.79 -7.82
N GLY A 166 -19.67 -13.65 -8.53
CA GLY A 166 -19.58 -12.32 -7.93
C GLY A 166 -18.83 -11.30 -8.78
N GLN A 167 -18.26 -10.28 -8.15
CA GLN A 167 -17.49 -9.22 -8.80
C GLN A 167 -16.17 -8.89 -8.09
N ILE A 168 -15.25 -8.26 -8.83
CA ILE A 168 -14.04 -7.64 -8.28
C ILE A 168 -13.94 -6.20 -8.76
N LEU A 169 -13.73 -5.26 -7.82
CA LEU A 169 -13.39 -3.87 -8.11
C LEU A 169 -11.89 -3.68 -7.93
N ALA A 170 -11.17 -3.47 -9.02
CA ALA A 170 -9.75 -3.14 -9.02
C ALA A 170 -9.54 -1.64 -9.20
N LEU A 171 -8.74 -1.05 -8.33
CA LEU A 171 -8.28 0.33 -8.42
C LEU A 171 -6.77 0.36 -8.64
N SER A 172 -6.35 1.22 -9.56
CA SER A 172 -4.95 1.56 -9.77
C SER A 172 -4.76 3.06 -9.56
N PHE A 173 -4.02 3.41 -8.51
CA PHE A 173 -3.67 4.79 -8.18
C PHE A 173 -2.23 5.07 -8.59
N SER A 174 -1.96 6.26 -9.10
CA SER A 174 -0.61 6.83 -9.06
C SER A 174 -0.25 7.09 -7.60
N GLN A 175 0.90 6.60 -7.10
CA GLN A 175 1.20 6.75 -5.67
C GLN A 175 1.30 8.23 -5.26
N GLY A 176 1.89 9.11 -6.07
CA GLY A 176 1.89 10.56 -5.78
C GLY A 176 0.49 11.21 -5.63
N LEU A 177 -0.60 10.53 -5.98
CA LEU A 177 -1.97 11.01 -5.77
C LEU A 177 -2.38 10.93 -4.30
N ALA A 178 -2.16 9.80 -3.63
CA ALA A 178 -2.71 9.54 -2.30
C ALA A 178 -2.02 8.33 -1.63
N ASP A 179 -1.90 8.39 -0.31
CA ASP A 179 -1.55 7.22 0.47
C ASP A 179 -2.79 6.34 0.73
N VAL A 180 -2.59 5.22 1.42
CA VAL A 180 -3.63 4.22 1.64
C VAL A 180 -4.81 4.79 2.44
N LYS A 181 -4.55 5.64 3.45
CA LYS A 181 -5.61 6.25 4.26
C LYS A 181 -6.45 7.20 3.41
N ALA A 182 -5.81 8.05 2.60
CA ALA A 182 -6.51 8.93 1.66
C ALA A 182 -7.33 8.15 0.61
N ILE A 183 -6.80 7.03 0.10
CA ILE A 183 -7.56 6.12 -0.76
C ILE A 183 -8.79 5.58 -0.03
N GLY A 184 -8.65 5.22 1.24
CA GLY A 184 -9.75 4.78 2.08
C GLY A 184 -10.86 5.81 2.22
N LEU A 185 -10.50 7.05 2.52
CA LEU A 185 -11.46 8.16 2.59
C LEU A 185 -12.24 8.34 1.28
N PHE A 186 -11.57 8.20 0.13
CA PHE A 186 -12.20 8.28 -1.17
C PHE A 186 -13.17 7.11 -1.42
N VAL A 187 -12.76 5.87 -1.15
CA VAL A 187 -13.60 4.68 -1.37
C VAL A 187 -14.81 4.68 -0.42
N GLU A 188 -14.65 5.10 0.83
CA GLU A 188 -15.75 5.27 1.78
C GLU A 188 -16.77 6.30 1.26
N ALA A 189 -16.32 7.48 0.84
CA ALA A 189 -17.22 8.50 0.30
C ALA A 189 -17.95 8.01 -0.96
N TRP A 190 -17.28 7.21 -1.79
CA TRP A 190 -17.90 6.58 -2.94
C TRP A 190 -18.96 5.54 -2.56
N GLY A 191 -18.67 4.69 -1.56
CA GLY A 191 -19.64 3.74 -1.00
C GLY A 191 -20.89 4.43 -0.47
N LYS A 192 -20.72 5.51 0.32
CA LYS A 192 -21.83 6.33 0.85
C LYS A 192 -22.73 6.87 -0.27
N TYR A 193 -22.15 7.51 -1.30
CA TYR A 193 -22.95 7.98 -2.44
C TYR A 193 -23.65 6.85 -3.19
N HIS A 194 -23.06 5.66 -3.25
CA HIS A 194 -23.71 4.49 -3.87
C HIS A 194 -24.91 4.01 -3.05
N CYS A 195 -24.83 4.09 -1.72
CA CYS A 195 -25.92 3.77 -0.81
C CYS A 195 -26.99 4.88 -0.73
N GLY A 196 -26.79 6.02 -1.41
CA GLY A 196 -27.69 7.17 -1.36
C GLY A 196 -27.48 8.06 -0.13
N GLU A 197 -26.35 7.89 0.55
CA GLU A 197 -25.94 8.70 1.70
C GLU A 197 -25.02 9.84 1.25
N GLU A 198 -25.06 10.96 1.96
CA GLU A 198 -24.09 12.03 1.76
C GLU A 198 -22.87 11.81 2.67
N PRO A 199 -21.64 11.77 2.11
CA PRO A 199 -20.43 11.80 2.91
C PRO A 199 -20.40 13.06 3.76
N SER A 200 -20.05 12.92 5.04
CA SER A 200 -20.11 14.03 5.98
C SER A 200 -19.18 15.19 5.64
N HIS A 201 -18.10 14.95 4.87
CA HIS A 201 -17.04 15.93 4.65
C HIS A 201 -16.34 15.79 3.28
N SER A 202 -15.85 16.91 2.75
CA SER A 202 -15.00 16.97 1.54
C SER A 202 -13.52 16.71 1.84
N SER A 203 -12.74 16.36 0.81
CA SER A 203 -11.29 16.22 0.95
C SER A 203 -10.62 17.56 1.27
N ASP A 204 -9.63 17.56 2.16
CA ASP A 204 -8.70 18.69 2.31
C ASP A 204 -7.50 18.47 1.38
N ASN A 205 -7.26 19.42 0.47
CA ASN A 205 -6.20 19.37 -0.54
C ASN A 205 -4.98 20.22 -0.15
N SER A 206 -4.87 20.67 1.10
CA SER A 206 -3.82 21.57 1.59
C SER A 206 -2.49 20.86 1.87
N ARG A 207 -1.95 20.13 0.88
CA ARG A 207 -0.81 19.20 1.03
C ARG A 207 0.48 19.84 1.52
N THR A 208 0.77 21.07 1.09
CA THR A 208 2.01 21.77 1.47
C THR A 208 1.97 22.36 2.87
N ILE A 209 0.79 22.53 3.48
CA ILE A 209 0.68 23.03 4.85
C ILE A 209 1.35 22.07 5.82
N LEU A 210 1.16 20.76 5.62
CA LEU A 210 1.79 19.75 6.43
C LEU A 210 3.32 19.69 6.24
N GLU A 211 3.81 19.88 5.00
CA GLU A 211 5.25 20.03 4.73
C GLU A 211 5.82 21.17 5.57
N GLY A 212 5.12 22.32 5.62
CA GLY A 212 5.48 23.44 6.48
C GLY A 212 5.41 23.10 7.97
N ALA A 213 4.31 22.52 8.46
CA ALA A 213 4.12 22.20 9.88
C ALA A 213 5.20 21.24 10.41
N VAL A 214 5.55 20.23 9.61
CA VAL A 214 6.56 19.23 9.97
C VAL A 214 7.98 19.80 9.86
N ASN A 215 8.30 20.52 8.78
CA ASN A 215 9.67 21.03 8.58
C ASN A 215 10.03 22.21 9.50
N ASN A 216 9.03 22.96 9.98
CA ASN A 216 9.24 24.19 10.75
C ASN A 216 8.98 24.05 12.25
N GLY A 217 8.57 22.87 12.70
CA GLY A 217 8.49 22.61 14.12
C GLY A 217 9.86 22.76 14.78
N PHE A 218 9.88 23.31 16.00
CA PHE A 218 11.03 23.28 16.89
C PHE A 218 10.83 22.14 17.89
N PRO A 219 11.20 20.90 17.53
CA PRO A 219 10.85 19.74 18.34
C PRO A 219 11.52 19.81 19.70
N LYS A 220 10.78 19.53 20.77
CA LYS A 220 11.40 19.22 22.06
C LYS A 220 12.12 17.88 21.92
N LEU A 221 13.43 17.89 22.10
CA LEU A 221 14.23 16.68 21.98
C LEU A 221 13.88 15.69 23.09
N ASP A 222 13.31 14.55 22.70
CA ASP A 222 13.13 13.39 23.58
C ASP A 222 14.19 12.33 23.23
N PRO A 223 14.99 11.84 24.20
CA PRO A 223 15.92 10.74 23.98
C PRO A 223 15.28 9.51 23.33
N CYS A 224 13.97 9.29 23.54
CA CYS A 224 13.22 8.19 22.96
C CYS A 224 13.19 8.21 21.43
N PHE A 225 13.28 9.39 20.80
CA PHE A 225 13.24 9.52 19.34
C PHE A 225 14.40 8.82 18.66
N THR A 226 15.56 8.74 19.32
CA THR A 226 16.74 8.04 18.80
C THR A 226 16.52 6.53 18.67
N TYR A 227 15.65 5.94 19.49
CA TYR A 227 15.26 4.52 19.36
C TYR A 227 14.23 4.30 18.25
N LEU A 228 13.65 5.38 17.70
CA LEU A 228 12.65 5.38 16.63
C LEU A 228 13.22 5.75 15.26
N HIS A 229 14.53 5.89 15.18
CA HIS A 229 15.24 6.30 13.98
C HIS A 229 16.58 5.59 13.91
N ARG A 230 16.74 4.77 12.87
CA ARG A 230 18.09 4.32 12.50
C ARG A 230 18.67 5.32 11.52
N ARG A 231 19.89 5.76 11.82
CA ARG A 231 20.66 6.59 10.88
C ARG A 231 20.80 5.85 9.57
N GLU A 232 20.65 6.58 8.47
CA GLU A 232 20.98 6.05 7.16
C GLU A 232 22.44 5.57 7.19
N PRO A 233 22.69 4.30 6.81
CA PRO A 233 24.05 3.83 6.69
C PRO A 233 24.75 4.65 5.60
N SER A 234 25.91 5.23 5.95
CA SER A 234 26.75 5.99 5.01
C SER A 234 26.98 5.16 3.74
N SER A 235 26.47 5.65 2.61
CA SER A 235 26.49 5.07 1.26
C SER A 235 27.55 3.98 1.07
N SER A 236 27.14 2.71 1.09
CA SER A 236 28.02 1.63 0.70
C SER A 236 27.91 1.30 -0.79
N THR A 237 29.06 0.89 -1.30
CA THR A 237 29.47 0.58 -2.67
C THR A 237 28.40 0.01 -3.63
N MET A 238 28.59 0.25 -4.94
CA MET A 238 27.83 -0.35 -6.05
C MET A 238 27.58 -1.88 -5.94
N SER A 239 28.38 -2.60 -5.14
CA SER A 239 28.21 -4.05 -4.92
C SER A 239 26.90 -4.39 -4.19
N ALA A 240 26.46 -3.56 -3.23
CA ALA A 240 25.23 -3.80 -2.45
C ALA A 240 23.97 -3.68 -3.33
N ALA A 241 23.95 -2.69 -4.22
CA ALA A 241 22.85 -2.49 -5.18
C ALA A 241 22.70 -3.68 -6.15
N LYS A 242 23.82 -4.26 -6.60
CA LYS A 242 23.82 -5.45 -7.47
C LYS A 242 23.34 -6.70 -6.73
N ALA A 243 23.74 -6.88 -5.46
CA ALA A 243 23.26 -7.97 -4.62
C ALA A 243 21.75 -7.87 -4.32
N ALA A 244 21.26 -6.66 -4.01
CA ALA A 244 19.84 -6.39 -3.83
C ALA A 244 19.02 -6.68 -5.10
N ALA A 245 19.56 -6.34 -6.28
CA ALA A 245 18.93 -6.63 -7.56
C ALA A 245 18.79 -8.14 -7.83
N ALA A 246 19.84 -8.92 -7.58
CA ALA A 246 19.80 -10.37 -7.74
C ALA A 246 18.86 -11.04 -6.72
N ALA A 247 18.81 -10.52 -5.50
CA ALA A 247 17.88 -11.00 -4.48
C ALA A 247 16.41 -10.74 -4.89
N ALA A 248 16.12 -9.55 -5.42
CA ALA A 248 14.77 -9.16 -5.86
C ALA A 248 14.16 -10.12 -6.90
N GLU A 249 14.97 -10.72 -7.78
CA GLU A 249 14.50 -11.72 -8.76
C GLU A 249 13.95 -13.00 -8.12
N ARG A 250 14.23 -13.24 -6.83
CA ARG A 250 13.78 -14.41 -6.05
C ARG A 250 12.70 -14.06 -5.02
N LEU A 251 12.12 -12.86 -5.09
CA LEU A 251 11.08 -12.46 -4.15
C LEU A 251 9.81 -13.27 -4.42
N GLY A 252 9.45 -14.13 -3.47
CA GLY A 252 8.12 -14.74 -3.42
C GLY A 252 7.22 -13.88 -2.54
N VAL A 253 5.91 -13.93 -2.78
CA VAL A 253 4.94 -13.38 -1.83
C VAL A 253 4.25 -14.55 -1.15
N THR A 254 4.43 -14.64 0.16
CA THR A 254 3.71 -15.57 1.02
C THR A 254 2.45 -14.89 1.50
N THR A 255 1.33 -15.61 1.52
CA THR A 255 0.08 -15.09 2.06
C THR A 255 -0.56 -16.08 3.01
N PHE A 256 -1.05 -15.58 4.13
CA PHE A 256 -1.81 -16.35 5.10
C PHE A 256 -2.88 -15.46 5.75
N LEU A 257 -3.89 -16.11 6.31
CA LEU A 257 -5.03 -15.45 6.93
C LEU A 257 -5.01 -15.73 8.44
N LEU A 258 -5.00 -14.65 9.22
CA LEU A 258 -5.15 -14.69 10.68
C LEU A 258 -6.62 -14.44 11.01
N LYS A 259 -7.35 -15.49 11.41
CA LYS A 259 -8.79 -15.40 11.67
C LYS A 259 -9.11 -14.45 12.84
N TRP A 260 -10.26 -13.76 12.78
CA TRP A 260 -10.70 -12.83 13.84
C TRP A 260 -10.76 -13.49 15.21
N GLU A 261 -11.33 -14.69 15.30
CA GLU A 261 -11.44 -15.44 16.57
C GLU A 261 -10.06 -15.64 17.22
N GLU A 262 -9.07 -16.03 16.43
CA GLU A 262 -7.73 -16.28 16.92
C GLU A 262 -6.99 -15.00 17.28
N LEU A 263 -7.10 -13.96 16.45
CA LEU A 263 -6.52 -12.65 16.73
C LEU A 263 -7.10 -12.03 18.01
N ASN A 264 -8.41 -12.10 18.21
CA ASN A 264 -9.07 -11.61 19.42
C ASN A 264 -8.56 -12.35 20.66
N ARG A 265 -8.55 -13.69 20.61
CA ARG A 265 -8.03 -14.54 21.70
C ARG A 265 -6.57 -14.22 22.05
N LEU A 266 -5.73 -14.03 21.04
CA LEU A 266 -4.32 -13.68 21.21
C LEU A 266 -4.17 -12.25 21.75
N GLY A 267 -4.92 -11.29 21.23
CA GLY A 267 -4.94 -9.90 21.69
C GLY A 267 -5.34 -9.78 23.16
N GLU A 268 -6.39 -10.46 23.59
CA GLU A 268 -6.80 -10.53 25.00
C GLU A 268 -5.73 -11.18 25.87
N THR A 269 -5.17 -12.31 25.42
CA THR A 269 -4.13 -13.04 26.15
C THR A 269 -2.87 -12.19 26.32
N PHE A 270 -2.42 -11.52 25.25
CA PHE A 270 -1.26 -10.66 25.28
C PHE A 270 -1.52 -9.45 26.17
N SER A 271 -2.63 -8.73 25.98
CA SER A 271 -2.98 -7.55 26.77
C SER A 271 -3.05 -7.87 28.27
N ARG A 272 -3.67 -9.00 28.66
CA ARG A 272 -3.69 -9.47 30.06
C ARG A 272 -2.29 -9.74 30.61
N LYS A 273 -1.43 -10.44 29.85
CA LYS A 273 -0.05 -10.74 30.27
C LYS A 273 0.81 -9.48 30.37
N LEU A 274 0.63 -8.51 29.46
CA LEU A 274 1.34 -7.24 29.49
C LEU A 274 0.91 -6.35 30.66
N ARG A 275 -0.39 -6.28 30.97
CA ARG A 275 -0.91 -5.61 32.19
C ARG A 275 -0.34 -6.23 33.46
N GLY A 276 -0.34 -7.56 33.56
CA GLY A 276 0.27 -8.27 34.70
C GLY A 276 1.78 -7.99 34.87
N ARG A 277 2.47 -7.57 33.80
CA ARG A 277 3.88 -7.14 33.80
C ARG A 277 4.06 -5.62 33.89
N ARG A 278 2.98 -4.84 34.02
CA ARG A 278 2.97 -3.37 33.97
C ARG A 278 3.64 -2.80 32.72
N LEU A 279 3.44 -3.46 31.59
CA LEU A 279 3.95 -3.04 30.29
C LEU A 279 2.93 -2.24 29.48
N ILE A 280 1.66 -2.25 29.85
CA ILE A 280 0.63 -1.36 29.29
C ILE A 280 -0.29 -0.94 30.45
N PHE A 281 -1.07 0.12 30.27
CA PHE A 281 -2.05 0.54 31.27
C PHE A 281 -3.20 -0.45 31.37
N ASP A 282 -3.91 -0.45 32.51
CA ASP A 282 -5.00 -1.41 32.74
C ASP A 282 -6.21 -1.22 31.82
N SER A 283 -6.38 -0.01 31.31
CA SER A 283 -7.40 0.39 30.31
C SER A 283 -7.01 0.09 28.87
N GLU A 284 -5.76 -0.29 28.61
CA GLU A 284 -5.27 -0.48 27.25
C GLU A 284 -5.45 -1.93 26.77
N SER A 285 -5.70 -2.05 25.47
CA SER A 285 -5.67 -3.31 24.74
C SER A 285 -4.83 -3.17 23.48
N LEU A 286 -4.15 -4.24 23.11
CA LEU A 286 -3.41 -4.31 21.85
C LEU A 286 -4.37 -4.33 20.67
N SER A 287 -4.03 -3.61 19.62
CA SER A 287 -4.79 -3.60 18.38
C SER A 287 -4.44 -4.81 17.50
N HIS A 288 -5.30 -5.14 16.54
CA HIS A 288 -5.11 -6.33 15.70
C HIS A 288 -3.84 -6.27 14.85
N ASP A 289 -3.43 -5.08 14.39
CA ASP A 289 -2.18 -4.87 13.66
C ASP A 289 -0.96 -5.18 14.52
N GLU A 290 -0.95 -4.75 15.78
CA GLU A 290 0.14 -5.00 16.73
C GLU A 290 0.31 -6.49 17.02
N VAL A 291 -0.81 -7.20 17.22
CA VAL A 291 -0.82 -8.65 17.43
C VAL A 291 -0.36 -9.38 16.17
N ALA A 292 -0.86 -8.99 14.99
CA ALA A 292 -0.48 -9.61 13.72
C ALA A 292 1.01 -9.41 13.41
N PHE A 293 1.55 -8.20 13.57
CA PHE A 293 2.98 -7.95 13.40
C PHE A 293 3.84 -8.75 14.39
N ALA A 294 3.41 -8.86 15.65
CA ALA A 294 4.11 -9.66 16.64
C ALA A 294 4.17 -11.16 16.28
N ILE A 295 3.08 -11.72 15.76
CA ILE A 295 3.03 -13.11 15.26
C ILE A 295 3.98 -13.28 14.07
N VAL A 296 4.01 -12.30 13.15
CA VAL A 296 4.95 -12.32 12.03
C VAL A 296 6.38 -12.35 12.54
N VAL A 297 6.75 -11.51 13.51
CA VAL A 297 8.10 -11.50 14.09
C VAL A 297 8.45 -12.84 14.74
N GLU A 298 7.53 -13.42 15.52
CA GLU A 298 7.74 -14.72 16.14
C GLU A 298 7.94 -15.84 15.11
N SER A 299 7.22 -15.79 13.99
CA SER A 299 7.38 -16.74 12.89
C SER A 299 8.76 -16.70 12.22
N LEU A 300 9.45 -15.54 12.30
CA LEU A 300 10.83 -15.42 11.81
C LEU A 300 11.84 -16.10 12.76
N GLY A 301 11.45 -16.40 14.00
CA GLY A 301 12.25 -17.15 14.97
C GLY A 301 13.47 -16.40 15.52
N ARG A 302 13.61 -15.10 15.24
CA ARG A 302 14.72 -14.27 15.70
C ARG A 302 14.32 -12.81 15.90
N ALA A 303 15.12 -12.08 16.66
CA ALA A 303 14.96 -10.64 16.76
C ALA A 303 15.24 -9.99 15.39
N VAL A 304 14.49 -8.94 15.08
CA VAL A 304 14.56 -8.24 13.80
C VAL A 304 14.49 -6.73 13.99
N SER A 305 15.17 -6.00 13.11
CA SER A 305 14.92 -4.57 12.94
C SER A 305 13.71 -4.37 12.06
N ALA A 306 12.75 -3.55 12.50
CA ALA A 306 11.54 -3.24 11.75
C ALA A 306 11.34 -1.74 11.53
N SER A 307 10.94 -1.36 10.32
CA SER A 307 10.46 -0.02 9.99
C SER A 307 8.94 -0.10 9.83
N VAL A 308 8.20 0.73 10.54
CA VAL A 308 6.72 0.71 10.51
C VAL A 308 6.21 1.98 9.87
N TRP A 309 5.39 1.83 8.83
CA TRP A 309 4.65 2.94 8.23
C TRP A 309 3.52 3.35 9.16
N LEU A 310 3.53 4.62 9.54
CA LEU A 310 2.53 5.21 10.43
C LEU A 310 1.84 6.38 9.72
N ASP A 311 0.52 6.45 9.88
CA ASP A 311 -0.26 7.64 9.60
C ASP A 311 -0.10 8.61 10.77
N TYR A 312 0.14 9.89 10.47
CA TYR A 312 0.27 10.95 11.49
C TYR A 312 -0.69 12.12 11.26
N ARG A 313 -1.78 11.90 10.52
CA ARG A 313 -2.82 12.91 10.28
C ARG A 313 -3.40 13.41 11.59
N ALA A 314 -3.78 12.49 12.47
CA ALA A 314 -4.36 12.81 13.78
C ALA A 314 -3.40 13.63 14.65
N THR A 315 -2.10 13.34 14.58
CA THR A 315 -1.05 14.06 15.32
C THR A 315 -1.00 15.55 14.98
N PHE A 316 -1.37 15.92 13.75
CA PHE A 316 -1.40 17.30 13.27
C PHE A 316 -2.82 17.82 12.97
N ALA A 317 -3.87 17.12 13.43
CA ALA A 317 -5.27 17.46 13.19
C ALA A 317 -5.65 17.59 11.69
N TYR A 318 -5.03 16.79 10.83
CA TYR A 318 -5.29 16.73 9.38
C TYR A 318 -5.96 15.42 8.95
N ASP A 319 -6.91 14.92 9.74
CA ASP A 319 -7.57 13.60 9.57
C ASP A 319 -8.15 13.36 8.17
N ARG A 320 -8.42 14.44 7.42
CA ARG A 320 -9.08 14.42 6.11
C ARG A 320 -8.19 14.84 4.95
N MET A 321 -6.90 15.05 5.21
CA MET A 321 -5.97 15.45 4.16
C MET A 321 -5.84 14.34 3.11
N PHE A 322 -6.18 14.69 1.87
CA PHE A 322 -6.08 13.80 0.72
C PHE A 322 -4.74 13.99 0.02
N GLY A 323 -3.78 13.13 0.36
CA GLY A 323 -2.38 13.17 -0.06
C GLY A 323 -1.55 12.15 0.72
N HIS A 324 -0.24 12.37 0.82
CA HIS A 324 0.64 11.58 1.70
C HIS A 324 0.79 12.23 3.06
N VAL A 325 0.29 11.57 4.10
CA VAL A 325 0.50 11.94 5.51
C VAL A 325 0.92 10.68 6.26
N ARG A 326 2.08 10.18 5.89
CA ARG A 326 2.66 8.95 6.43
C ARG A 326 4.16 9.10 6.62
N GLY A 327 4.68 8.44 7.64
CA GLY A 327 6.09 8.44 7.95
C GLY A 327 6.54 7.06 8.44
N VAL A 328 7.83 6.96 8.76
CA VAL A 328 8.43 5.70 9.19
C VAL A 328 9.06 5.86 10.57
N ALA A 329 8.70 4.96 11.48
CA ALA A 329 9.37 4.78 12.76
C ALA A 329 10.08 3.42 12.78
N ASP A 330 11.33 3.41 13.26
CA ASP A 330 12.16 2.21 13.31
C ASP A 330 12.12 1.60 14.73
N VAL A 331 12.09 0.29 14.87
CA VAL A 331 12.09 -0.40 16.16
C VAL A 331 12.91 -1.69 16.09
N ASP A 332 13.51 -2.10 17.20
CA ASP A 332 14.10 -3.44 17.36
C ASP A 332 13.07 -4.35 18.02
N LEU A 333 12.67 -5.41 17.32
CA LEU A 333 11.63 -6.33 17.78
C LEU A 333 12.25 -7.64 18.24
N PRO A 334 12.01 -8.07 19.49
CA PRO A 334 12.45 -9.37 19.98
C PRO A 334 11.68 -10.51 19.30
N SER A 335 12.26 -11.72 19.29
CA SER A 335 11.65 -12.91 18.67
C SER A 335 10.38 -13.41 19.35
N ASP A 336 10.14 -13.05 20.61
CA ASP A 336 8.95 -13.45 21.37
C ASP A 336 7.78 -12.53 21.03
N ALA A 337 6.64 -13.08 20.57
CA ALA A 337 5.50 -12.28 20.12
C ALA A 337 4.98 -11.33 21.22
N LEU A 338 4.91 -11.79 22.48
CA LEU A 338 4.41 -10.97 23.57
C LEU A 338 5.30 -9.75 23.83
N LYS A 339 6.63 -9.93 23.84
CA LYS A 339 7.59 -8.83 23.96
C LYS A 339 7.59 -7.94 22.73
N ALA A 340 7.47 -8.50 21.51
CA ALA A 340 7.39 -7.72 20.28
C ALA A 340 6.17 -6.80 20.28
N ALA A 341 4.98 -7.33 20.62
CA ALA A 341 3.76 -6.55 20.75
C ALA A 341 3.91 -5.41 21.77
N SER A 342 4.58 -5.67 22.91
CA SER A 342 4.87 -4.63 23.90
C SER A 342 5.77 -3.52 23.35
N VAL A 343 6.80 -3.86 22.57
CA VAL A 343 7.68 -2.87 21.96
C VAL A 343 6.92 -2.06 20.92
N ILE A 344 6.16 -2.72 20.04
CA ILE A 344 5.33 -2.07 19.02
C ILE A 344 4.41 -1.05 19.68
N ARG A 345 3.59 -1.48 20.66
CA ARG A 345 2.68 -0.59 21.40
C ARG A 345 3.44 0.58 22.03
N LYS A 346 4.41 0.32 22.91
CA LYS A 346 5.09 1.39 23.67
C LYS A 346 5.85 2.37 22.79
N LYS A 347 6.62 1.86 21.84
CA LYS A 347 7.56 2.67 21.07
C LYS A 347 6.87 3.39 19.92
N LEU A 348 5.97 2.72 19.20
CA LEU A 348 5.26 3.38 18.10
C LEU A 348 4.19 4.35 18.58
N GLN A 349 3.64 4.19 19.80
CA GLN A 349 2.72 5.17 20.38
C GLN A 349 3.36 6.56 20.47
N ILE A 350 4.65 6.63 20.84
CA ILE A 350 5.40 7.89 20.87
C ILE A 350 5.36 8.58 19.50
N ALA A 351 5.59 7.83 18.42
CA ALA A 351 5.51 8.39 17.07
C ALA A 351 4.06 8.77 16.67
N ARG A 352 3.05 8.00 17.08
CA ARG A 352 1.64 8.28 16.76
C ARG A 352 1.10 9.53 17.46
N GLU A 353 1.52 9.77 18.70
CA GLU A 353 0.93 10.83 19.53
C GLU A 353 1.77 12.10 19.61
N ASN A 354 3.07 12.03 19.29
CA ASN A 354 3.97 13.15 19.51
C ASN A 354 4.33 13.89 18.20
N PRO A 355 3.80 15.11 17.97
CA PRO A 355 4.17 15.91 16.79
C PRO A 355 5.66 16.26 16.76
N ASP A 356 6.31 16.42 17.93
CA ASP A 356 7.74 16.74 18.01
C ASP A 356 8.60 15.61 17.41
N PHE A 357 8.13 14.35 17.45
CA PHE A 357 8.83 13.25 16.80
C PHE A 357 8.93 13.45 15.28
N TRP A 358 7.83 13.81 14.63
CA TRP A 358 7.79 14.00 13.18
C TRP A 358 8.57 15.24 12.75
N CYS A 359 8.47 16.33 13.50
CA CYS A 359 9.28 17.52 13.27
C CYS A 359 10.77 17.22 13.39
N TRP A 360 11.17 16.51 14.45
CA TRP A 360 12.55 16.04 14.64
C TRP A 360 13.01 15.11 13.52
N LYS A 361 12.16 14.14 13.13
CA LYS A 361 12.48 13.15 12.09
C LYS A 361 12.71 13.83 10.74
N ALA A 362 11.91 14.85 10.40
CA ALA A 362 12.08 15.61 9.17
C ALA A 362 13.42 16.38 9.14
N GLN A 363 13.87 16.91 10.28
CA GLN A 363 15.18 17.56 10.41
C GLN A 363 16.37 16.60 10.30
N GLN A 364 16.16 15.30 10.54
CA GLN A 364 17.24 14.31 10.42
C GLN A 364 17.59 13.97 8.97
N SER A 365 16.65 14.15 8.03
CA SER A 365 16.89 13.81 6.64
C SER A 365 17.33 15.04 5.85
N LYS A 366 18.58 15.02 5.34
CA LYS A 366 19.05 16.03 4.38
C LYS A 366 18.35 15.90 3.02
N SER A 367 17.72 14.76 2.75
CA SER A 367 17.07 14.43 1.49
C SER A 367 15.71 13.81 1.75
N CYS A 368 14.64 14.61 1.67
CA CYS A 368 13.28 14.09 1.54
C CYS A 368 13.22 13.24 0.25
N PRO A 369 12.86 11.94 0.30
CA PRO A 369 11.89 11.31 1.22
C PRO A 369 12.48 10.42 2.32
N VAL A 370 11.72 10.20 3.41
CA VAL A 370 12.07 9.26 4.50
C VAL A 370 12.13 7.83 3.96
N VAL A 371 13.31 7.24 4.09
CA VAL A 371 13.72 5.92 3.62
C VAL A 371 13.59 4.92 4.78
N PRO A 372 12.71 3.90 4.72
CA PRO A 372 12.81 2.74 5.60
C PRO A 372 14.24 2.15 5.61
N SER A 373 14.81 1.91 6.79
CA SER A 373 16.22 1.47 6.92
C SER A 373 16.38 0.12 7.62
N SER A 374 15.27 -0.53 7.98
CA SER A 374 15.26 -1.79 8.71
C SER A 374 15.10 -3.02 7.82
N GLU A 375 15.33 -4.20 8.39
CA GLU A 375 15.29 -5.49 7.70
C GLU A 375 13.88 -5.89 7.23
N ILE A 376 12.87 -5.60 8.06
CA ILE A 376 11.46 -5.80 7.74
C ILE A 376 10.72 -4.47 7.74
N ILE A 377 9.76 -4.33 6.84
CA ILE A 377 8.91 -3.15 6.72
C ILE A 377 7.48 -3.58 6.95
N PHE A 378 6.84 -2.96 7.93
CA PHE A 378 5.46 -3.20 8.31
C PHE A 378 4.55 -2.09 7.81
N CYS A 379 3.45 -2.47 7.17
CA CYS A 379 2.42 -1.56 6.70
C CYS A 379 1.04 -2.15 7.02
N SER A 380 0.25 -1.49 7.85
CA SER A 380 -1.11 -1.91 8.17
C SER A 380 -2.11 -1.11 7.37
N TRP A 381 -3.00 -1.78 6.65
CA TRP A 381 -4.09 -1.14 5.90
C TRP A 381 -5.43 -1.32 6.60
N LEU A 382 -5.48 -1.93 7.79
CA LEU A 382 -6.72 -2.32 8.46
C LEU A 382 -7.64 -1.13 8.75
N GLU A 383 -7.07 -0.02 9.24
CA GLU A 383 -7.84 1.22 9.52
C GLU A 383 -8.12 2.06 8.28
N ALA A 384 -7.35 1.84 7.22
CA ALA A 384 -7.46 2.60 5.98
C ALA A 384 -8.42 1.92 5.00
N ALA A 385 -8.58 0.60 5.08
CA ALA A 385 -9.37 -0.20 4.17
C ALA A 385 -10.56 -0.88 4.87
N ASP A 386 -11.29 -0.17 5.72
CA ASP A 386 -12.45 -0.73 6.43
C ASP A 386 -13.50 -1.26 5.44
N LEU A 387 -13.59 -2.58 5.33
CA LEU A 387 -14.48 -3.25 4.40
C LEU A 387 -15.94 -2.85 4.65
N LYS A 388 -16.34 -2.59 5.90
CA LYS A 388 -17.71 -2.18 6.22
C LYS A 388 -18.03 -0.80 5.67
N ALA A 389 -17.05 0.11 5.73
CA ALA A 389 -17.16 1.44 5.15
C ALA A 389 -17.16 1.41 3.62
N PHE A 390 -16.66 0.34 2.99
CA PHE A 390 -16.59 0.16 1.54
C PHE A 390 -17.78 -0.63 0.97
N SER A 391 -18.96 -0.39 1.53
CA SER A 391 -20.18 -1.03 1.06
C SER A 391 -20.72 -0.33 -0.19
N PHE A 392 -20.89 -1.09 -1.27
CA PHE A 392 -21.64 -0.68 -2.46
C PHE A 392 -22.97 -1.45 -2.52
N GLY A 393 -23.69 -1.49 -1.39
CA GLY A 393 -24.87 -2.32 -1.18
C GLY A 393 -24.57 -3.68 -0.53
N SER A 394 -23.31 -4.11 -0.54
CA SER A 394 -22.81 -5.25 0.25
C SER A 394 -21.35 -5.03 0.66
N THR A 395 -20.93 -5.68 1.75
CA THR A 395 -19.56 -5.63 2.26
C THR A 395 -18.65 -6.52 1.40
N PRO A 396 -17.48 -6.04 0.96
CA PRO A 396 -16.50 -6.87 0.27
C PRO A 396 -15.97 -7.97 1.19
N SER A 397 -15.71 -9.16 0.62
CA SER A 397 -15.15 -10.32 1.33
C SER A 397 -13.68 -10.13 1.71
N GLY A 398 -12.96 -9.25 1.02
CA GLY A 398 -11.58 -8.94 1.36
C GLY A 398 -10.88 -8.04 0.35
N ALA A 399 -9.63 -7.69 0.67
CA ALA A 399 -8.76 -6.87 -0.16
C ALA A 399 -7.49 -7.63 -0.61
N GLY A 400 -7.06 -7.37 -1.84
CA GLY A 400 -5.86 -7.96 -2.44
C GLY A 400 -4.97 -6.91 -3.13
N LEU A 401 -3.67 -7.18 -3.18
CA LEU A 401 -2.69 -6.33 -3.87
C LEU A 401 -2.31 -6.90 -5.24
N GLY A 402 -2.10 -6.02 -6.22
CA GLY A 402 -1.62 -6.42 -7.53
C GLY A 402 -0.16 -6.88 -7.53
N CYS A 403 0.19 -7.82 -8.40
CA CYS A 403 1.59 -8.25 -8.58
C CYS A 403 2.51 -7.11 -9.02
N SER A 404 1.96 -6.09 -9.68
CA SER A 404 2.68 -4.87 -10.04
C SER A 404 3.16 -4.07 -8.83
N PHE A 405 2.41 -4.08 -7.72
CA PHE A 405 2.86 -3.48 -6.45
C PHE A 405 4.12 -4.20 -5.94
N TRP A 406 4.07 -5.53 -5.85
CA TRP A 406 5.20 -6.35 -5.41
C TRP A 406 6.39 -6.29 -6.36
N HIS A 407 6.14 -6.25 -7.67
CA HIS A 407 7.18 -6.07 -8.67
C HIS A 407 7.82 -4.68 -8.56
N TRP A 408 7.02 -3.62 -8.37
CA TRP A 408 7.54 -2.27 -8.16
C TRP A 408 8.41 -2.22 -6.89
N TRP A 409 7.95 -2.84 -5.81
CA TRP A 409 8.71 -2.96 -4.56
C TRP A 409 10.08 -3.64 -4.77
N ALA A 410 10.10 -4.76 -5.50
CA ALA A 410 11.33 -5.53 -5.72
C ALA A 410 12.30 -4.87 -6.73
N HIS A 411 11.78 -4.20 -7.77
CA HIS A 411 12.58 -3.84 -8.94
C HIS A 411 12.95 -2.35 -9.06
N THR A 412 12.27 -1.45 -8.35
CA THR A 412 12.50 -0.02 -8.50
C THR A 412 13.76 0.41 -7.73
N PRO A 413 14.79 0.97 -8.37
CA PRO A 413 15.99 1.48 -7.69
C PRO A 413 15.65 2.50 -6.62
N GLU A 414 14.63 3.34 -6.82
CA GLU A 414 14.12 4.27 -5.82
C GLU A 414 13.52 3.52 -4.63
N ALA A 415 12.80 2.41 -4.84
CA ALA A 415 12.35 1.58 -3.73
C ALA A 415 13.54 0.94 -2.99
N ARG A 416 14.61 0.56 -3.69
CA ARG A 416 15.87 0.00 -3.12
C ARG A 416 16.72 1.02 -2.37
N LEU A 417 16.86 2.22 -2.93
CA LEU A 417 17.53 3.37 -2.31
C LEU A 417 16.74 3.83 -1.09
N ARG A 418 15.40 3.81 -1.18
CA ARG A 418 14.49 4.07 -0.06
C ARG A 418 14.39 2.95 0.96
N SER A 419 14.98 1.79 0.72
CA SER A 419 15.05 0.71 1.71
C SER A 419 16.37 0.69 2.50
N GLY A 420 17.11 1.80 2.51
CA GLY A 420 18.29 1.97 3.37
C GLY A 420 19.43 1.01 3.06
N GLY A 421 19.50 0.51 1.82
CA GLY A 421 20.44 -0.51 1.36
C GLY A 421 21.87 -0.03 1.18
N GLY A 422 22.44 0.64 2.18
CA GLY A 422 23.87 0.88 2.36
C GLY A 422 24.48 0.16 3.56
N GLY A 423 23.70 -0.37 4.50
CA GLY A 423 24.29 -0.86 5.75
C GLY A 423 23.30 -1.55 6.67
N ALA A 424 22.64 -2.54 6.12
CA ALA A 424 22.50 -3.84 6.76
C ALA A 424 22.19 -4.80 5.62
N VAL A 425 23.22 -5.06 4.83
CA VAL A 425 23.50 -6.46 4.55
C VAL A 425 23.44 -7.13 5.91
N GLY A 426 22.30 -7.72 6.30
CA GLY A 426 22.27 -8.63 7.45
C GLY A 426 23.50 -9.52 7.29
N ALA A 427 24.18 -9.90 8.37
CA ALA A 427 25.55 -10.48 8.42
C ALA A 427 25.91 -11.56 7.35
N ASN A 428 24.94 -11.99 6.54
CA ASN A 428 24.92 -12.97 5.47
C ASN A 428 24.89 -12.42 4.01
N GLY A 429 25.01 -11.13 3.70
CA GLY A 429 25.29 -10.72 2.30
C GLY A 429 24.10 -10.45 1.36
N ARG A 430 22.83 -10.51 1.79
CA ARG A 430 21.68 -10.67 0.85
C ARG A 430 20.41 -9.90 1.25
N GLY A 431 19.90 -9.02 0.38
CA GLY A 431 18.44 -8.77 0.26
C GLY A 431 17.92 -7.32 0.27
N CYS A 432 16.90 -7.04 -0.56
CA CYS A 432 15.89 -6.00 -0.32
C CYS A 432 15.11 -6.32 0.97
N PRO A 433 14.69 -5.34 1.79
CA PRO A 433 13.94 -5.64 3.00
C PRO A 433 12.63 -6.33 2.69
N SER A 434 12.23 -7.22 3.61
CA SER A 434 10.96 -7.92 3.50
C SER A 434 9.84 -6.93 3.80
N LEU A 435 8.86 -6.82 2.90
CA LEU A 435 7.66 -6.00 3.14
C LEU A 435 6.51 -6.89 3.59
N VAL A 436 5.87 -6.50 4.68
CA VAL A 436 4.69 -7.15 5.22
C VAL A 436 3.54 -6.15 5.25
N VAL A 437 2.47 -6.51 4.55
CA VAL A 437 1.24 -5.72 4.47
C VAL A 437 0.11 -6.49 5.12
N LEU A 438 -0.59 -5.84 6.06
CA LEU A 438 -1.83 -6.34 6.64
C LEU A 438 -3.01 -5.77 5.86
N LEU A 439 -3.83 -6.65 5.30
CA LEU A 439 -5.01 -6.32 4.52
C LEU A 439 -6.24 -6.86 5.25
N PRO A 440 -7.37 -6.14 5.21
CA PRO A 440 -8.59 -6.63 5.82
C PRO A 440 -9.24 -7.73 4.98
N HIS A 441 -9.84 -8.70 5.68
CA HIS A 441 -10.61 -9.80 5.12
C HIS A 441 -11.84 -10.04 6.01
N GLU A 442 -12.95 -10.53 5.46
CA GLU A 442 -14.18 -10.75 6.24
C GLU A 442 -13.97 -11.70 7.41
N ASP A 443 -13.19 -12.76 7.18
CA ASP A 443 -12.82 -13.76 8.19
C ASP A 443 -11.66 -13.36 9.12
N GLY A 444 -10.91 -12.28 8.82
CA GLY A 444 -9.71 -11.96 9.59
C GLY A 444 -8.80 -10.88 9.01
N VAL A 445 -7.51 -10.99 9.32
CA VAL A 445 -6.44 -10.18 8.75
C VAL A 445 -5.63 -11.02 7.78
N GLN A 446 -5.63 -10.63 6.51
CA GLN A 446 -4.76 -11.20 5.50
C GLN A 446 -3.36 -10.58 5.62
N VAL A 447 -2.36 -11.44 5.80
CA VAL A 447 -0.95 -11.03 5.83
C VAL A 447 -0.33 -11.38 4.48
N GLN A 448 0.14 -10.38 3.74
CA GLN A 448 0.97 -10.58 2.56
C GLN A 448 2.41 -10.18 2.86
N ALA A 449 3.34 -11.12 2.73
CA ALA A 449 4.75 -10.93 3.04
C ALA A 449 5.61 -11.21 1.81
N GLY A 450 6.28 -10.19 1.28
CA GLY A 450 7.33 -10.34 0.28
C GLY A 450 8.60 -10.87 0.96
N GLN A 451 8.87 -12.17 0.82
CA GLN A 451 10.01 -12.85 1.44
C GLN A 451 10.89 -13.54 0.41
N PHE A 452 12.19 -13.66 0.71
CA PHE A 452 13.07 -14.52 -0.07
C PHE A 452 12.71 -15.99 0.15
N GLN A 453 12.81 -16.79 -0.92
CA GLN A 453 12.48 -18.22 -0.91
C GLN A 453 13.12 -19.01 0.25
N GLU A 454 14.33 -18.67 0.70
CA GLU A 454 15.02 -19.34 1.81
C GLU A 454 14.29 -19.14 3.16
N ALA A 455 13.73 -17.96 3.45
CA ALA A 455 12.97 -17.71 4.67
C ALA A 455 11.60 -18.42 4.67
N SER A 456 10.99 -18.57 3.49
CA SER A 456 9.71 -19.27 3.32
C SER A 456 9.79 -20.77 3.67
N GLN A 457 10.98 -21.38 3.55
CA GLN A 457 11.20 -22.79 3.91
C GLN A 457 11.23 -23.00 5.43
N ASN A 458 11.77 -22.03 6.19
CA ASN A 458 11.83 -22.10 7.66
C ASN A 458 10.49 -21.79 8.34
N CYS A 459 9.62 -21.01 7.68
CA CYS A 459 8.25 -20.80 8.14
C CYS A 459 7.36 -22.04 7.92
N GLY A 460 7.87 -23.04 7.17
CA GLY A 460 7.21 -24.32 6.95
C GLY A 460 7.51 -25.35 8.04
N CYS A 461 6.49 -25.67 8.84
CA CYS A 461 6.24 -27.03 9.36
C CYS A 461 7.36 -27.72 10.17
N SER A 462 7.63 -27.29 11.40
CA SER A 462 8.21 -28.20 12.41
C SER A 462 7.62 -28.12 13.81
N ARG A 463 6.69 -27.19 14.09
CA ARG A 463 5.92 -27.18 15.34
C ARG A 463 4.46 -26.90 15.07
N ALA A 464 3.60 -27.77 15.61
CA ALA A 464 2.14 -27.78 15.53
C ALA A 464 1.50 -26.37 15.57
N ASN A 465 1.27 -25.77 14.40
CA ASN A 465 0.55 -24.51 14.28
C ASN A 465 -0.44 -24.61 13.10
N PRO A 466 -1.73 -24.28 13.30
CA PRO A 466 -2.82 -24.62 12.37
C PRO A 466 -3.01 -23.64 11.19
N TRP A 467 -1.98 -22.90 10.77
CA TRP A 467 -2.13 -21.86 9.74
C TRP A 467 -2.26 -22.45 8.32
N GLN A 468 -3.26 -22.01 7.55
CA GLN A 468 -3.36 -22.30 6.12
C GLN A 468 -2.40 -21.37 5.35
N LEU A 469 -1.29 -21.93 4.86
CA LEU A 469 -0.30 -21.20 4.06
C LEU A 469 -0.64 -21.34 2.57
N TYR A 470 -0.86 -20.22 1.88
CA TYR A 470 -1.00 -20.20 0.42
C TYR A 470 0.30 -19.70 -0.21
N ARG A 471 0.93 -20.56 -1.02
CA ARG A 471 2.18 -20.21 -1.71
C ARG A 471 1.88 -19.87 -3.16
N HIS A 472 2.03 -18.60 -3.53
CA HIS A 472 1.95 -18.15 -4.91
C HIS A 472 3.33 -17.72 -5.41
N SER A 473 3.78 -18.30 -6.52
CA SER A 473 4.99 -17.86 -7.21
C SER A 473 4.60 -16.95 -8.36
N CYS A 474 4.99 -15.67 -8.29
CA CYS A 474 4.89 -14.74 -9.41
C CYS A 474 5.94 -15.12 -10.47
N HIS A 475 5.61 -16.05 -11.37
CA HIS A 475 6.50 -16.38 -12.47
C HIS A 475 6.43 -15.33 -13.59
N ARG A 476 7.58 -15.13 -14.24
CA ARG A 476 7.78 -14.20 -15.35
C ARG A 476 6.91 -14.61 -16.55
N VAL A 477 5.94 -13.77 -16.93
CA VAL A 477 5.33 -13.84 -18.26
C VAL A 477 6.41 -13.43 -19.26
N ARG A 478 7.02 -14.41 -19.95
CA ARG A 478 7.94 -14.12 -21.06
C ARG A 478 7.17 -13.32 -22.11
N ARG A 479 7.55 -12.05 -22.32
CA ARG A 479 7.17 -11.31 -23.53
C ARG A 479 7.73 -12.10 -24.73
N GLN A 480 6.88 -12.80 -25.47
CA GLN A 480 7.21 -13.18 -26.84
C GLN A 480 7.19 -11.91 -27.68
N SER A 481 8.38 -11.37 -27.93
CA SER A 481 8.62 -10.43 -29.02
C SER A 481 8.39 -11.17 -30.34
N PHE A 482 7.26 -10.94 -31.00
CA PHE A 482 7.10 -11.26 -32.40
C PHE A 482 7.86 -10.20 -33.22
N VAL A 483 9.06 -10.54 -33.63
CA VAL A 483 9.73 -9.93 -34.79
C VAL A 483 9.87 -11.06 -35.79
N GLN A 484 9.07 -11.03 -36.86
CA GLN A 484 9.36 -11.77 -38.07
C GLN A 484 9.42 -10.78 -39.22
N SER A 485 10.64 -10.32 -39.47
CA SER A 485 11.07 -9.95 -40.81
C SER A 485 11.16 -11.23 -41.63
N THR A 486 10.49 -11.28 -42.79
CA THR A 486 10.86 -12.24 -43.84
C THR A 486 10.81 -11.51 -45.16
N ILE A 487 12.01 -11.27 -45.66
CA ILE A 487 12.33 -10.96 -47.05
C ILE A 487 12.02 -12.22 -47.87
N ALA A 488 11.27 -12.08 -48.95
CA ALA A 488 11.25 -13.07 -50.03
C ALA A 488 11.19 -12.33 -51.37
N LEU A 489 12.25 -12.51 -52.14
CA LEU A 489 12.47 -12.02 -53.50
C LEU A 489 12.55 -13.26 -54.39
N SER A 490 11.72 -13.33 -55.43
CA SER A 490 11.81 -14.15 -56.68
C SER A 490 10.43 -14.08 -57.36
N ILE A 491 10.17 -13.19 -58.32
CA ILE A 491 10.33 -13.30 -59.80
C ILE A 491 9.86 -14.65 -60.40
N ILE A 492 8.85 -14.57 -61.31
CA ILE A 492 8.69 -15.21 -62.64
C ILE A 492 7.28 -15.80 -62.92
N HIS A 493 6.68 -15.30 -64.02
CA HIS A 493 5.52 -15.72 -64.83
C HIS A 493 4.12 -15.47 -64.23
N SER A 494 3.21 -14.70 -64.84
CA SER A 494 2.99 -14.29 -66.24
C SER A 494 2.59 -12.84 -66.38
#